data_AF-A0A954R2D6-F1
#
_entry.id   AF-A0A954R2D6-F1
#
_cell.length_a   1.000
_cell.length_b   1.000
_cell.length_c   1.000
_cell.angle_alpha   90.00
_cell.angle_beta   90.00
_cell.angle_gamma   90.00
#
_symmetry.space_group_name_H-M   'P 1'
#
loop_
_entity.id
_entity.type
_entity.pdbx_description
1 polymer ?
#
loop_
_entity_poly.entity_id
_entity_poly.type
_entity_poly.pdbx_seq_one_letter_code
_entity_poly.pdbx_strand_id
1 'polypeptide(L)'
;PCYTGAAGGKDALRNAVVANGPTKCRDYGRYIGNRYKNCPNILWQAVGDMTPTQGSAVEQNWLEILQGIKEFAPSHMWSAHYRRFSTALDQSAFAPHMNIDNAYGGNRSYVHTLRAYNRASPRPTFYNEGFYEDTQLGTNRDIGRTPMLRAQAYWAILSGATGHIFGSGHVFGFGNPLYIKPELRDWRAGMDRQGSREMIHVKALFQDRAWHELVPDQDHSAVTAGFGKFGEDDRTPGGDYVTAARSGDGSLIMAYLPSTGTTPRTITVDMAKLDGTADACWYNPTSGLYTSIDPSPLANSSEREFTTPGDNGTGTNDWVLVLETARTGDSTSQDSPK
;
A
#
# COMPACT_ATOMS: atom_id res chain seq x y z
N PRO A 1 6.51 7.16 24.42
CA PRO A 1 6.13 7.72 23.09
C PRO A 1 7.22 8.69 22.60
N CYS A 2 7.71 8.53 21.37
CA CYS A 2 8.84 9.31 20.83
C CYS A 2 8.59 9.96 19.46
N TYR A 3 7.32 10.04 19.02
CA TYR A 3 6.90 10.63 17.74
C TYR A 3 7.53 11.99 17.45
N THR A 4 8.08 12.15 16.24
CA THR A 4 8.79 13.38 15.82
C THR A 4 7.91 14.45 15.22
N GLY A 5 6.64 14.16 14.95
CA GLY A 5 5.70 15.16 14.47
C GLY A 5 5.58 15.26 12.96
N ALA A 6 4.55 15.98 12.52
CA ALA A 6 4.44 16.45 11.15
C ALA A 6 5.34 17.68 10.94
N ALA A 7 5.70 18.00 9.68
CA ALA A 7 6.48 19.20 9.38
C ALA A 7 5.82 20.49 9.94
N GLY A 8 6.53 21.24 10.78
CA GLY A 8 6.01 22.45 11.44
C GLY A 8 6.45 22.66 12.89
N GLY A 9 7.04 21.64 13.53
CA GLY A 9 7.92 21.80 14.70
C GLY A 9 7.23 22.16 16.03
N LYS A 10 5.93 21.90 16.19
CA LYS A 10 5.20 22.15 17.44
C LYS A 10 4.82 20.88 18.22
N ASP A 11 5.42 19.73 17.89
CA ASP A 11 5.12 18.48 18.57
C ASP A 11 5.88 18.35 19.88
N ALA A 12 5.13 18.30 20.99
CA ALA A 12 5.68 18.18 22.34
C ALA A 12 6.59 16.95 22.50
N LEU A 13 6.30 15.86 21.78
CA LEU A 13 7.09 14.63 21.81
C LEU A 13 8.47 14.79 21.14
N ARG A 14 8.57 15.53 20.03
CA ARG A 14 9.86 15.87 19.41
C ARG A 14 10.72 16.68 20.37
N ASN A 15 10.13 17.69 21.02
CA ASN A 15 10.86 18.52 21.97
C ASN A 15 11.34 17.70 23.18
N ALA A 16 10.55 16.72 23.63
CA ALA A 16 10.96 15.78 24.67
C ALA A 16 12.14 14.89 24.22
N VAL A 17 12.14 14.40 22.97
CA VAL A 17 13.28 13.64 22.42
C VAL A 17 14.56 14.49 22.45
N VAL A 18 14.50 15.75 22.05
CA VAL A 18 15.66 16.65 22.09
C VAL A 18 16.10 16.93 23.53
N ALA A 19 15.17 17.32 24.41
CA ALA A 19 15.45 17.72 25.80
C ALA A 19 15.99 16.57 26.66
N ASN A 20 15.62 15.33 26.37
CA ASN A 20 16.14 14.15 27.08
C ASN A 20 17.62 13.89 26.80
N GLY A 21 18.09 14.24 25.61
CA GLY A 21 19.46 13.95 25.19
C GLY A 21 19.72 12.45 24.97
N PRO A 22 20.94 12.10 24.50
CA PRO A 22 21.25 10.77 24.02
C PRO A 22 21.12 9.69 25.10
N THR A 23 21.64 9.93 26.31
CA THR A 23 21.64 8.94 27.41
C THR A 23 20.23 8.52 27.80
N LYS A 24 19.33 9.47 28.07
CA LYS A 24 17.95 9.14 28.45
C LYS A 24 17.16 8.52 27.29
N CYS A 25 17.46 8.91 26.06
CA CYS A 25 16.91 8.28 24.86
C CYS A 25 17.35 6.81 24.73
N ARG A 26 18.64 6.52 24.99
CA ARG A 26 19.16 5.15 25.04
C ARG A 26 18.47 4.31 26.11
N ASP A 27 18.35 4.86 27.32
CA ASP A 27 17.70 4.18 28.46
C ASP A 27 16.21 3.93 28.21
N TYR A 28 15.51 4.88 27.58
CA TYR A 28 14.13 4.66 27.13
C TYR A 28 14.04 3.54 26.09
N GLY A 29 14.98 3.50 25.14
CA GLY A 29 15.08 2.42 24.17
C GLY A 29 15.28 1.06 24.85
N ARG A 30 16.21 0.97 25.81
CA ARG A 30 16.45 -0.24 26.62
C ARG A 30 15.21 -0.69 27.37
N TYR A 31 14.51 0.24 28.00
CA TYR A 31 13.27 -0.05 28.72
C TYR A 31 12.21 -0.67 27.80
N ILE A 32 11.93 -0.04 26.66
CA ILE A 32 10.94 -0.53 25.68
C ILE A 32 11.38 -1.87 25.07
N GLY A 33 12.64 -1.97 24.66
CA GLY A 33 13.19 -3.21 24.10
C GLY A 33 13.09 -4.37 25.08
N ASN A 34 13.50 -4.17 26.34
CA ASN A 34 13.41 -5.20 27.37
C ASN A 34 11.96 -5.60 27.68
N ARG A 35 11.02 -4.64 27.63
CA ARG A 35 9.59 -4.89 27.85
C ARG A 35 8.97 -5.77 26.77
N TYR A 36 9.33 -5.56 25.50
CA TYR A 36 8.66 -6.20 24.36
C TYR A 36 9.50 -7.25 23.63
N LYS A 37 10.72 -7.57 24.09
CA LYS A 37 11.63 -8.53 23.45
C LYS A 37 11.05 -9.93 23.15
N ASN A 38 10.02 -10.34 23.90
CA ASN A 38 9.37 -11.64 23.73
C ASN A 38 8.05 -11.55 22.96
N CYS A 39 7.74 -10.39 22.34
CA CYS A 39 6.52 -10.17 21.56
C CYS A 39 6.84 -10.32 20.06
N PRO A 40 6.55 -11.48 19.44
CA PRO A 40 6.93 -11.76 18.06
C PRO A 40 6.17 -10.92 17.03
N ASN A 41 5.05 -10.31 17.44
CA ASN A 41 4.15 -9.50 16.62
C ASN A 41 4.47 -8.00 16.66
N ILE A 42 5.75 -7.64 16.83
CA ILE A 42 6.19 -6.24 16.88
C ILE A 42 7.10 -5.92 15.69
N LEU A 43 6.69 -4.90 14.94
CA LEU A 43 7.53 -4.18 13.99
C LEU A 43 7.76 -2.77 14.53
N TRP A 44 9.03 -2.36 14.60
CA TRP A 44 9.38 -1.02 15.07
C TRP A 44 9.40 -0.04 13.90
N GLN A 45 8.76 1.12 14.07
CA GLN A 45 8.93 2.26 13.17
C GLN A 45 9.75 3.34 13.86
N ALA A 46 10.90 3.68 13.30
CA ALA A 46 11.66 4.83 13.75
C ALA A 46 10.96 6.13 13.34
N VAL A 47 11.16 7.18 14.14
CA VAL A 47 10.78 8.56 13.82
C VAL A 47 9.25 8.80 13.85
N GLY A 48 8.64 9.25 12.75
CA GLY A 48 7.20 9.54 12.61
C GLY A 48 6.90 10.88 11.93
N ASP A 49 6.42 10.83 10.67
CA ASP A 49 5.87 11.92 9.83
C ASP A 49 6.80 13.15 9.58
N MET A 50 8.04 13.08 10.05
CA MET A 50 9.09 14.07 9.78
C MET A 50 10.43 13.40 9.50
N THR A 51 11.20 13.95 8.57
CA THR A 51 12.57 13.53 8.27
C THR A 51 13.55 14.32 9.15
N PRO A 52 14.29 13.68 10.07
CA PRO A 52 15.28 14.38 10.88
C PRO A 52 16.35 14.98 9.97
N THR A 53 16.79 16.21 10.26
CA THR A 53 17.95 16.77 9.57
C THR A 53 19.20 15.98 9.98
N GLN A 54 20.04 15.63 9.00
CA GLN A 54 21.31 14.96 9.25
C GLN A 54 22.16 15.75 10.25
N GLY A 55 22.73 15.06 11.23
CA GLY A 55 23.54 15.63 12.31
C GLY A 55 22.74 16.35 13.39
N SER A 56 21.41 16.43 13.29
CA SER A 56 20.59 17.09 14.31
C SER A 56 20.50 16.27 15.59
N ALA A 57 20.22 16.96 16.71
CA ALA A 57 19.94 16.30 17.98
C ALA A 57 18.75 15.31 17.88
N VAL A 58 17.78 15.56 16.99
CA VAL A 58 16.66 14.63 16.77
C VAL A 58 17.16 13.32 16.17
N GLU A 59 17.99 13.38 15.12
CA GLU A 59 18.58 12.19 14.50
C GLU A 59 19.39 11.39 15.52
N GLN A 60 20.33 12.06 16.21
CA GLN A 60 21.21 11.43 17.19
C GLN A 60 20.42 10.77 18.33
N ASN A 61 19.47 11.48 18.92
CA ASN A 61 18.69 10.96 20.03
C ASN A 61 17.77 9.80 19.59
N TRP A 62 17.24 9.82 18.37
CA TRP A 62 16.46 8.70 17.85
C TRP A 62 17.29 7.46 17.55
N LEU A 63 18.52 7.63 17.06
CA LEU A 63 19.45 6.52 16.91
C LEU A 63 19.74 5.87 18.26
N GLU A 64 19.87 6.64 19.34
CA GLU A 64 20.03 6.08 20.68
C GLU A 64 18.80 5.29 21.15
N ILE A 65 17.57 5.75 20.88
CA ILE A 65 16.36 4.97 21.16
C ILE A 65 16.38 3.65 20.40
N LEU A 66 16.67 3.70 19.09
CA LEU A 66 16.74 2.51 18.23
C LEU A 66 17.76 1.51 18.74
N GLN A 67 18.97 1.98 19.05
CA GLN A 67 20.06 1.13 19.52
C GLN A 67 19.75 0.54 20.90
N GLY A 68 19.12 1.30 21.81
CA GLY A 68 18.67 0.80 23.10
C GLY A 68 17.65 -0.32 22.98
N ILE A 69 16.72 -0.22 22.02
CA ILE A 69 15.76 -1.30 21.75
C ILE A 69 16.51 -2.54 21.21
N LYS A 70 17.45 -2.36 20.28
CA LYS A 70 18.21 -3.46 19.67
C LYS A 70 19.10 -4.23 20.65
N GLU A 71 19.53 -3.63 21.76
CA GLU A 71 20.24 -4.35 22.83
C GLU A 71 19.41 -5.51 23.42
N PHE A 72 18.09 -5.35 23.48
CA PHE A 72 17.18 -6.33 24.10
C PHE A 72 16.30 -7.08 23.10
N ALA A 73 16.01 -6.48 21.94
CA ALA A 73 15.17 -7.04 20.89
C ALA A 73 15.88 -6.99 19.52
N PRO A 74 17.06 -7.62 19.36
CA PRO A 74 17.86 -7.54 18.13
C PRO A 74 17.21 -8.24 16.94
N SER A 75 16.31 -9.19 17.18
CA SER A 75 15.60 -9.96 16.14
C SER A 75 14.34 -9.27 15.60
N HIS A 76 13.85 -8.22 16.26
CA HIS A 76 12.65 -7.52 15.81
C HIS A 76 12.95 -6.72 14.54
N MET A 77 11.99 -6.71 13.61
CA MET A 77 12.12 -5.97 12.37
C MET A 77 11.91 -4.48 12.57
N TRP A 78 12.57 -3.69 11.72
CA TRP A 78 12.52 -2.24 11.72
C TRP A 78 12.13 -1.68 10.35
N SER A 79 11.34 -0.61 10.40
CA SER A 79 11.10 0.36 9.33
C SER A 79 11.21 1.79 9.89
N ALA A 80 11.00 2.81 9.06
CA ALA A 80 11.08 4.21 9.49
C ALA A 80 10.03 5.05 8.78
N HIS A 81 9.34 5.91 9.54
CA HIS A 81 8.28 6.76 9.00
C HIS A 81 8.75 8.22 8.95
N TYR A 82 9.16 8.68 7.78
CA TYR A 82 9.60 10.08 7.60
C TYR A 82 8.46 10.95 7.06
N ARG A 83 8.78 12.14 6.52
CA ARG A 83 7.80 13.01 5.88
C ARG A 83 7.19 12.34 4.63
N ARG A 84 5.99 12.78 4.23
CA ARG A 84 5.36 12.36 2.96
C ARG A 84 6.30 12.48 1.76
N PHE A 85 6.15 11.58 0.79
CA PHE A 85 6.98 11.42 -0.42
C PHE A 85 8.37 10.82 -0.16
N SER A 86 8.45 9.98 0.88
CA SER A 86 9.68 9.32 1.30
C SER A 86 9.52 7.81 1.40
N THR A 87 10.65 7.16 1.64
CA THR A 87 10.73 5.74 1.96
C THR A 87 11.69 5.52 3.14
N ALA A 88 11.55 4.43 3.88
CA ALA A 88 12.32 4.15 5.09
C ALA A 88 13.85 4.13 4.88
N LEU A 89 14.29 3.83 3.65
CA LEU A 89 15.70 3.80 3.28
C LEU A 89 16.28 5.16 2.82
N ASP A 90 15.50 6.25 2.84
CA ASP A 90 15.96 7.57 2.38
C ASP A 90 16.97 8.25 3.32
N GLN A 91 17.11 7.78 4.57
CA GLN A 91 18.04 8.35 5.55
C GLN A 91 19.19 7.40 5.80
N SER A 92 20.39 7.79 5.38
CA SER A 92 21.60 6.97 5.46
C SER A 92 21.95 6.52 6.88
N ALA A 93 21.65 7.35 7.90
CA ALA A 93 21.89 7.00 9.29
C ALA A 93 20.96 5.90 9.82
N PHE A 94 19.74 5.79 9.27
CA PHE A 94 18.73 4.81 9.69
C PHE A 94 18.66 3.59 8.76
N ALA A 95 18.93 3.74 7.46
CA ALA A 95 18.78 2.69 6.46
C ALA A 95 19.49 1.37 6.79
N PRO A 96 20.72 1.34 7.35
CA PRO A 96 21.39 0.10 7.78
C PRO A 96 20.64 -0.68 8.87
N HIS A 97 19.67 -0.05 9.53
CA HIS A 97 18.88 -0.64 10.58
C HIS A 97 17.52 -1.13 10.13
N MET A 98 17.09 -0.85 8.90
CA MET A 98 15.76 -1.16 8.38
C MET A 98 15.78 -2.51 7.64
N ASN A 99 14.97 -3.45 8.12
CA ASN A 99 14.79 -4.75 7.47
C ASN A 99 13.65 -4.71 6.44
N ILE A 100 12.66 -3.85 6.71
CA ILE A 100 11.46 -3.65 5.91
C ILE A 100 11.45 -2.18 5.51
N ASP A 101 11.37 -1.91 4.21
CA ASP A 101 11.17 -0.56 3.69
C ASP A 101 9.68 -0.20 3.78
N ASN A 102 9.36 1.07 3.64
CA ASN A 102 8.00 1.48 3.39
C ASN A 102 7.96 2.64 2.43
N ALA A 103 6.83 2.81 1.75
CA ALA A 103 6.56 3.95 0.91
C ALA A 103 5.48 4.80 1.56
N TYR A 104 5.74 6.10 1.70
CA TYR A 104 4.76 7.08 2.13
C TYR A 104 4.53 8.07 0.98
N GLY A 105 3.33 8.02 0.42
CA GLY A 105 2.93 8.85 -0.72
C GLY A 105 1.67 9.68 -0.47
N GLY A 106 1.04 10.08 -1.58
CA GLY A 106 -0.21 10.83 -1.65
C GLY A 106 -1.19 10.19 -2.64
N ASN A 107 -1.38 10.84 -3.79
CA ASN A 107 -2.46 10.50 -4.74
C ASN A 107 -2.22 9.27 -5.60
N ARG A 108 -0.98 8.80 -5.71
CA ARG A 108 -0.53 7.79 -6.67
C ARG A 108 0.51 6.92 -5.96
N SER A 109 0.01 5.97 -5.18
CA SER A 109 0.83 5.10 -4.33
C SER A 109 1.90 4.30 -5.11
N TYR A 110 1.68 4.05 -6.40
CA TYR A 110 2.65 3.40 -7.27
C TYR A 110 3.97 4.19 -7.40
N VAL A 111 3.97 5.53 -7.31
CA VAL A 111 5.18 6.35 -7.55
C VAL A 111 6.28 6.02 -6.55
N HIS A 112 5.98 6.07 -5.25
CA HIS A 112 6.97 5.78 -4.21
C HIS A 112 7.16 4.28 -3.97
N THR A 113 6.15 3.46 -4.30
CA THR A 113 6.29 2.01 -4.26
C THR A 113 7.29 1.53 -5.31
N LEU A 114 7.15 1.95 -6.58
CA LEU A 114 8.11 1.61 -7.64
C LEU A 114 9.50 2.17 -7.35
N ARG A 115 9.59 3.37 -6.75
CA ARG A 115 10.88 3.92 -6.31
C ARG A 115 11.57 3.00 -5.29
N ALA A 116 10.83 2.42 -4.35
CA ALA A 116 11.37 1.47 -3.38
C ALA A 116 11.71 0.12 -4.04
N TYR A 117 10.83 -0.38 -4.89
CA TYR A 117 10.99 -1.64 -5.63
C TYR A 117 12.24 -1.62 -6.55
N ASN A 118 12.48 -0.51 -7.26
CA ASN A 118 13.57 -0.35 -8.21
C ASN A 118 14.93 0.03 -7.57
N ARG A 119 15.06 -0.05 -6.24
CA ARG A 119 16.35 0.16 -5.58
C ARG A 119 17.34 -0.93 -5.99
N ALA A 120 18.63 -0.60 -5.99
CA ALA A 120 19.70 -1.58 -6.25
C ALA A 120 19.74 -2.73 -5.23
N SER A 121 19.23 -2.51 -4.02
CA SER A 121 19.07 -3.53 -2.99
C SER A 121 17.70 -3.34 -2.34
N PRO A 122 16.63 -3.80 -3.01
CA PRO A 122 15.28 -3.59 -2.51
C PRO A 122 15.04 -4.43 -1.25
N ARG A 123 14.12 -3.95 -0.42
CA ARG A 123 13.61 -4.66 0.75
C ARG A 123 12.11 -4.87 0.56
N PRO A 124 11.50 -5.86 1.24
CA PRO A 124 10.04 -5.91 1.38
C PRO A 124 9.53 -4.52 1.76
N THR A 125 8.64 -3.97 0.93
CA THR A 125 8.11 -2.62 1.09
C THR A 125 6.60 -2.72 1.30
N PHE A 126 6.04 -2.02 2.27
CA PHE A 126 4.59 -1.80 2.35
C PHE A 126 4.28 -0.33 2.09
N TYR A 127 3.08 -0.04 1.58
CA TYR A 127 2.62 1.34 1.50
C TYR A 127 2.11 1.77 2.87
N ASN A 128 2.89 2.60 3.56
CA ASN A 128 2.72 2.93 4.97
C ASN A 128 1.59 3.90 5.24
N GLU A 129 1.47 4.92 4.41
CA GLU A 129 0.52 5.99 4.64
C GLU A 129 0.18 6.70 3.34
N GLY A 130 -1.05 7.16 3.26
CA GLY A 130 -1.61 7.95 2.18
C GLY A 130 -2.82 8.74 2.67
N PHE A 131 -3.85 8.89 1.85
CA PHE A 131 -5.08 9.57 2.28
C PHE A 131 -5.95 8.69 3.14
N TYR A 132 -6.56 9.31 4.15
CA TYR A 132 -7.45 8.63 5.08
C TYR A 132 -8.91 8.86 4.68
N GLU A 133 -9.75 7.86 4.93
CA GLU A 133 -11.20 7.97 4.79
C GLU A 133 -11.73 9.13 5.65
N ASP A 134 -12.49 10.05 5.05
CA ASP A 134 -13.22 11.13 5.73
C ASP A 134 -12.37 12.08 6.63
N THR A 135 -11.04 12.10 6.51
CA THR A 135 -10.19 12.98 7.33
C THR A 135 -10.35 14.46 6.98
N GLN A 136 -10.31 15.32 8.00
CA GLN A 136 -10.31 16.78 7.88
C GLN A 136 -8.91 17.40 7.95
N LEU A 137 -7.87 16.58 8.10
CA LEU A 137 -6.51 17.08 8.13
C LEU A 137 -6.12 17.66 6.77
N GLY A 138 -5.61 18.90 6.73
CA GLY A 138 -4.97 19.47 5.55
C GLY A 138 -5.88 20.32 4.65
N THR A 139 -5.54 20.38 3.36
CA THR A 139 -6.36 21.08 2.35
C THR A 139 -7.52 20.19 1.89
N ASN A 140 -8.52 20.69 1.16
CA ASN A 140 -9.60 19.87 0.57
C ASN A 140 -9.13 18.63 -0.25
N ARG A 141 -7.83 18.49 -0.50
CA ARG A 141 -7.18 17.40 -1.22
C ARG A 141 -6.90 16.17 -0.36
N ASP A 142 -6.95 16.28 0.97
CA ASP A 142 -6.64 15.16 1.88
C ASP A 142 -7.85 14.28 2.24
N ILE A 143 -9.04 14.56 1.67
CA ILE A 143 -10.25 13.76 1.85
C ILE A 143 -10.15 12.50 0.99
N GLY A 144 -9.82 11.35 1.61
CA GLY A 144 -9.83 10.06 0.95
C GLY A 144 -11.24 9.64 0.56
N ARG A 145 -11.59 9.78 -0.73
CA ARG A 145 -12.83 9.23 -1.30
C ARG A 145 -12.64 7.75 -1.60
N THR A 146 -13.69 6.95 -1.50
CA THR A 146 -13.62 5.49 -1.63
C THR A 146 -12.82 4.98 -2.84
N PRO A 147 -13.02 5.49 -4.07
CA PRO A 147 -12.24 5.05 -5.24
C PRO A 147 -10.73 5.34 -5.13
N MET A 148 -10.36 6.44 -4.46
CA MET A 148 -8.96 6.78 -4.18
C MET A 148 -8.38 5.83 -3.13
N LEU A 149 -9.15 5.47 -2.11
CA LEU A 149 -8.71 4.54 -1.06
C LEU A 149 -8.43 3.14 -1.65
N ARG A 150 -9.33 2.64 -2.50
CA ARG A 150 -9.11 1.42 -3.28
C ARG A 150 -7.89 1.54 -4.18
N ALA A 151 -7.80 2.64 -4.95
CA ALA A 151 -6.67 2.86 -5.86
C ALA A 151 -5.33 2.83 -5.14
N GLN A 152 -5.20 3.49 -3.98
CA GLN A 152 -3.96 3.46 -3.20
C GLN A 152 -3.52 2.05 -2.82
N ALA A 153 -4.45 1.16 -2.50
CA ALA A 153 -4.15 -0.22 -2.15
C ALA A 153 -3.72 -1.05 -3.37
N TYR A 154 -4.54 -1.07 -4.43
CA TYR A 154 -4.23 -1.86 -5.63
C TYR A 154 -3.00 -1.35 -6.38
N TRP A 155 -2.86 -0.03 -6.54
CA TRP A 155 -1.68 0.57 -7.16
C TRP A 155 -0.41 0.25 -6.38
N ALA A 156 -0.45 0.21 -5.05
CA ALA A 156 0.71 -0.16 -4.25
C ALA A 156 1.08 -1.62 -4.48
N ILE A 157 0.13 -2.56 -4.29
CA ILE A 157 0.43 -3.99 -4.36
C ILE A 157 0.90 -4.39 -5.77
N LEU A 158 0.21 -3.95 -6.83
CA LEU A 158 0.61 -4.24 -8.22
C LEU A 158 1.86 -3.47 -8.67
N SER A 159 2.38 -2.58 -7.82
CA SER A 159 3.68 -1.92 -8.01
C SER A 159 4.79 -2.54 -7.14
N GLY A 160 4.55 -3.71 -6.56
CA GLY A 160 5.54 -4.47 -5.80
C GLY A 160 5.51 -4.23 -4.29
N ALA A 161 4.47 -3.57 -3.76
CA ALA A 161 4.28 -3.53 -2.31
C ALA A 161 3.82 -4.89 -1.78
N THR A 162 4.39 -5.30 -0.66
CA THR A 162 3.97 -6.46 0.13
C THR A 162 2.66 -6.26 0.89
N GLY A 163 2.10 -5.06 0.82
CA GLY A 163 0.84 -4.71 1.46
C GLY A 163 0.59 -3.20 1.50
N HIS A 164 -0.54 -2.85 2.09
CA HIS A 164 -1.03 -1.47 2.24
C HIS A 164 -1.57 -1.29 3.67
N ILE A 165 -1.24 -0.15 4.30
CA ILE A 165 -1.86 0.29 5.55
C ILE A 165 -2.97 1.27 5.21
N PHE A 166 -4.21 0.85 5.51
CA PHE A 166 -5.38 1.70 5.36
C PHE A 166 -5.48 2.70 6.52
N GLY A 167 -5.90 3.93 6.20
CA GLY A 167 -6.15 4.97 7.18
C GLY A 167 -7.59 5.46 7.15
N SER A 168 -8.13 5.74 8.34
CA SER A 168 -9.48 6.27 8.55
C SER A 168 -9.40 7.44 9.51
N GLY A 169 -9.95 8.59 9.10
CA GLY A 169 -10.04 9.79 9.92
C GLY A 169 -10.86 9.57 11.20
N HIS A 170 -11.80 8.62 11.16
CA HIS A 170 -12.58 8.22 12.33
C HIS A 170 -11.71 7.49 13.36
N VAL A 171 -10.92 6.52 12.89
CA VAL A 171 -10.19 5.56 13.73
C VAL A 171 -8.86 6.14 14.21
N PHE A 172 -8.07 6.76 13.31
CA PHE A 172 -6.75 7.34 13.64
C PHE A 172 -6.82 8.28 14.85
N GLY A 173 -7.85 9.13 14.86
CA GLY A 173 -8.08 10.10 15.91
C GLY A 173 -8.86 9.59 17.12
N PHE A 174 -9.39 8.37 17.08
CA PHE A 174 -10.41 7.89 18.03
C PHE A 174 -11.56 8.91 18.24
N GLY A 175 -12.03 9.53 17.15
CA GLY A 175 -13.07 10.57 17.21
C GLY A 175 -12.59 11.98 17.60
N ASN A 176 -11.28 12.23 17.63
CA ASN A 176 -10.72 13.52 18.00
C ASN A 176 -11.24 14.65 17.08
N PRO A 177 -11.78 15.75 17.65
CA PRO A 177 -12.35 16.86 16.90
C PRO A 177 -11.37 17.55 15.93
N LEU A 178 -10.05 17.40 16.12
CA LEU A 178 -9.03 17.93 15.23
C LEU A 178 -9.03 17.24 13.86
N TYR A 179 -9.50 16.00 13.78
CA TYR A 179 -9.33 15.14 12.60
C TYR A 179 -10.64 14.79 11.92
N ILE A 180 -11.77 14.80 12.64
CA ILE A 180 -13.04 14.29 12.12
C ILE A 180 -14.24 15.16 12.53
N LYS A 181 -15.21 15.31 11.60
CA LYS A 181 -16.38 16.18 11.78
C LYS A 181 -17.25 15.69 12.94
N PRO A 182 -17.97 16.59 13.64
CA PRO A 182 -18.81 16.21 14.80
C PRO A 182 -19.70 14.99 14.57
N GLU A 183 -20.40 14.95 13.44
CA GLU A 183 -21.32 13.88 13.03
C GLU A 183 -20.64 12.55 12.69
N LEU A 184 -19.31 12.54 12.56
CA LEU A 184 -18.47 11.40 12.19
C LEU A 184 -17.53 10.94 13.33
N ARG A 185 -17.69 11.47 14.56
CA ARG A 185 -16.76 11.22 15.68
C ARG A 185 -16.86 9.84 16.33
N ASP A 186 -17.93 9.09 16.12
CA ASP A 186 -17.98 7.73 16.63
C ASP A 186 -17.02 6.85 15.83
N TRP A 187 -15.80 6.69 16.36
CA TRP A 187 -14.76 5.90 15.71
C TRP A 187 -15.14 4.42 15.59
N ARG A 188 -16.04 3.91 16.44
CA ARG A 188 -16.51 2.52 16.34
C ARG A 188 -17.41 2.35 15.14
N ALA A 189 -18.36 3.27 14.94
CA ALA A 189 -19.13 3.33 13.70
C ALA A 189 -18.22 3.57 12.48
N GLY A 190 -17.13 4.32 12.67
CA GLY A 190 -16.07 4.52 11.69
C GLY A 190 -15.40 3.24 11.17
N MET A 191 -15.36 2.16 11.96
CA MET A 191 -14.77 0.88 11.53
C MET A 191 -15.61 0.16 10.46
N ASP A 192 -16.91 0.45 10.38
CA ASP A 192 -17.84 -0.16 9.42
C ASP A 192 -18.11 0.73 8.20
N ARG A 193 -17.34 1.82 8.03
CA ARG A 193 -17.44 2.71 6.86
C ARG A 193 -16.96 2.00 5.60
N GLN A 194 -17.38 2.55 4.46
CA GLN A 194 -17.23 1.89 3.16
C GLN A 194 -15.77 1.54 2.86
N GLY A 195 -14.85 2.50 2.97
CA GLY A 195 -13.43 2.29 2.71
C GLY A 195 -12.83 1.22 3.63
N SER A 196 -13.21 1.25 4.91
CA SER A 196 -12.78 0.25 5.90
C SER A 196 -13.22 -1.18 5.51
N ARG A 197 -14.46 -1.35 5.07
CA ARG A 197 -15.01 -2.65 4.65
C ARG A 197 -14.41 -3.14 3.32
N GLU A 198 -14.18 -2.23 2.38
CA GLU A 198 -13.64 -2.58 1.06
C GLU A 198 -12.18 -3.08 1.12
N MET A 199 -11.41 -2.75 2.16
CA MET A 199 -10.06 -3.32 2.35
C MET A 199 -10.08 -4.83 2.58
N ILE A 200 -11.19 -5.41 3.04
CA ILE A 200 -11.35 -6.87 3.13
C ILE A 200 -11.28 -7.48 1.73
N HIS A 201 -11.85 -6.81 0.72
CA HIS A 201 -11.83 -7.26 -0.68
C HIS A 201 -10.44 -7.16 -1.29
N VAL A 202 -9.63 -6.16 -0.91
CA VAL A 202 -8.22 -6.10 -1.33
C VAL A 202 -7.48 -7.35 -0.81
N LYS A 203 -7.58 -7.63 0.49
CA LYS A 203 -6.93 -8.82 1.08
C LYS A 203 -7.41 -10.12 0.44
N ALA A 204 -8.73 -10.28 0.27
CA ALA A 204 -9.32 -11.48 -0.29
C ALA A 204 -8.83 -11.78 -1.72
N LEU A 205 -8.61 -10.74 -2.54
CA LEU A 205 -8.07 -10.91 -3.88
C LEU A 205 -6.64 -11.48 -3.87
N PHE A 206 -5.77 -10.99 -3.00
CA PHE A 206 -4.35 -11.36 -3.05
C PHE A 206 -4.01 -12.59 -2.19
N GLN A 207 -4.73 -12.88 -1.11
CA GLN A 207 -4.33 -13.87 -0.11
C GLN A 207 -4.23 -15.32 -0.65
N ASP A 208 -5.03 -15.68 -1.65
CA ASP A 208 -5.07 -17.04 -2.21
C ASP A 208 -4.15 -17.22 -3.45
N ARG A 209 -3.37 -16.17 -3.75
CA ARG A 209 -2.45 -16.10 -4.88
C ARG A 209 -1.01 -16.03 -4.39
N ALA A 210 -0.07 -16.49 -5.22
CA ALA A 210 1.35 -16.26 -5.02
C ALA A 210 1.71 -14.80 -5.33
N TRP A 211 1.06 -13.85 -4.66
CA TRP A 211 1.20 -12.41 -4.92
C TRP A 211 2.64 -11.91 -4.77
N HIS A 212 3.47 -12.61 -3.99
CA HIS A 212 4.89 -12.30 -3.79
C HIS A 212 5.76 -12.63 -5.02
N GLU A 213 5.25 -13.41 -5.97
CA GLU A 213 5.91 -13.71 -7.26
C GLU A 213 5.54 -12.69 -8.35
N LEU A 214 4.60 -11.77 -8.07
CA LEU A 214 4.21 -10.73 -9.02
C LEU A 214 5.32 -9.71 -9.23
N VAL A 215 5.69 -9.51 -10.49
CA VAL A 215 6.61 -8.48 -10.96
C VAL A 215 5.81 -7.36 -11.65
N PRO A 216 5.95 -6.09 -11.24
CA PRO A 216 5.26 -4.98 -11.89
C PRO A 216 5.59 -4.85 -13.38
N ASP A 217 4.56 -4.70 -14.21
CA ASP A 217 4.62 -4.52 -15.67
C ASP A 217 5.00 -3.08 -16.04
N GLN A 218 6.22 -2.68 -15.70
CA GLN A 218 6.70 -1.30 -15.90
C GLN A 218 7.05 -1.00 -17.37
N ASP A 219 7.35 -2.02 -18.16
CA ASP A 219 7.70 -1.90 -19.57
C ASP A 219 6.50 -2.04 -20.50
N HIS A 220 5.30 -2.24 -19.93
CA HIS A 220 4.05 -2.44 -20.67
C HIS A 220 4.13 -3.60 -21.65
N SER A 221 4.85 -4.66 -21.27
CA SER A 221 4.96 -5.88 -22.07
C SER A 221 3.76 -6.81 -21.87
N ALA A 222 3.07 -6.74 -20.72
CA ALA A 222 1.83 -7.48 -20.49
C ALA A 222 0.59 -6.67 -20.88
N VAL A 223 0.41 -5.45 -20.35
CA VAL A 223 -0.67 -4.55 -20.77
C VAL A 223 -0.12 -3.57 -21.80
N THR A 224 -0.37 -3.86 -23.07
CA THR A 224 0.28 -3.19 -24.22
C THR A 224 -0.45 -1.93 -24.70
N ALA A 225 -1.74 -1.78 -24.35
CA ALA A 225 -2.54 -0.60 -24.70
C ALA A 225 -3.65 -0.30 -23.68
N GLY A 226 -4.16 0.94 -23.72
CA GLY A 226 -5.26 1.39 -22.83
C GLY A 226 -4.86 1.64 -21.37
N PHE A 227 -3.57 1.53 -21.04
CA PHE A 227 -3.06 1.66 -19.67
C PHE A 227 -3.00 3.10 -19.14
N GLY A 228 -3.47 4.10 -19.89
CA GLY A 228 -3.47 5.50 -19.46
C GLY A 228 -2.07 6.12 -19.40
N LYS A 229 -1.91 7.22 -18.66
CA LYS A 229 -0.62 7.93 -18.51
C LYS A 229 -0.04 7.76 -17.12
N PHE A 230 1.22 7.30 -17.03
CA PHE A 230 1.96 7.31 -15.77
C PHE A 230 2.03 8.73 -15.20
N GLY A 231 1.56 8.90 -13.97
CA GLY A 231 1.60 10.18 -13.27
C GLY A 231 3.03 10.61 -12.93
N GLU A 232 3.45 11.79 -13.40
CA GLU A 232 4.82 12.33 -13.20
C GLU A 232 5.10 12.79 -11.76
N ASP A 233 4.06 12.94 -10.94
CA ASP A 233 4.15 13.28 -9.52
C ASP A 233 3.10 12.52 -8.69
N ASP A 234 3.21 12.60 -7.36
CA ASP A 234 2.29 12.02 -6.38
C ASP A 234 1.40 13.10 -5.69
N ARG A 235 1.36 14.31 -6.26
CA ARG A 235 0.68 15.49 -5.70
C ARG A 235 -0.62 15.81 -6.43
N THR A 236 -0.76 15.32 -7.65
CA THR A 236 -1.91 15.52 -8.51
C THR A 236 -2.94 14.43 -8.25
N PRO A 237 -4.18 14.79 -7.85
CA PRO A 237 -5.25 13.83 -7.62
C PRO A 237 -5.63 13.03 -8.86
N GLY A 238 -5.89 11.75 -8.65
CA GLY A 238 -6.37 10.83 -9.67
C GLY A 238 -5.35 10.51 -10.75
N GLY A 239 -5.85 9.96 -11.84
CA GLY A 239 -5.08 9.42 -12.94
C GLY A 239 -5.82 8.23 -13.53
N ASP A 240 -5.53 7.93 -14.78
CA ASP A 240 -6.08 6.78 -15.49
C ASP A 240 -5.09 5.61 -15.56
N TYR A 241 -3.89 5.76 -14.98
CA TYR A 241 -2.81 4.78 -15.07
C TYR A 241 -3.21 3.42 -14.50
N VAL A 242 -3.11 2.40 -15.35
CA VAL A 242 -3.33 1.01 -15.01
C VAL A 242 -2.02 0.43 -14.50
N THR A 243 -1.98 0.05 -13.23
CA THR A 243 -0.87 -0.78 -12.72
C THR A 243 -1.19 -2.23 -13.03
N ALA A 244 -0.24 -2.92 -13.65
CA ALA A 244 -0.31 -4.35 -13.86
C ALA A 244 0.92 -5.04 -13.30
N ALA A 245 0.77 -6.32 -12.99
CA ALA A 245 1.87 -7.18 -12.58
C ALA A 245 1.62 -8.60 -13.09
N ARG A 246 2.72 -9.35 -13.30
CA ARG A 246 2.66 -10.74 -13.73
C ARG A 246 3.62 -11.60 -12.94
N SER A 247 3.30 -12.88 -12.78
CA SER A 247 4.25 -13.84 -12.24
C SER A 247 5.33 -14.18 -13.27
N GLY A 248 6.53 -14.52 -12.80
CA GLY A 248 7.66 -14.89 -13.66
C GLY A 248 7.41 -16.16 -14.47
N ASP A 249 6.65 -17.10 -13.91
CA ASP A 249 6.26 -18.37 -14.52
C ASP A 249 5.13 -18.25 -15.55
N GLY A 250 4.46 -17.09 -15.64
CA GLY A 250 3.33 -16.89 -16.56
C GLY A 250 2.00 -17.45 -16.06
N SER A 251 1.89 -17.85 -14.79
CA SER A 251 0.63 -18.37 -14.24
C SER A 251 -0.43 -17.31 -13.92
N LEU A 252 -0.01 -16.06 -13.75
CA LEU A 252 -0.88 -14.96 -13.31
C LEU A 252 -0.52 -13.64 -13.99
N ILE A 253 -1.54 -12.95 -14.51
CA ILE A 253 -1.50 -11.52 -14.83
C ILE A 253 -2.65 -10.83 -14.11
N MET A 254 -2.35 -9.69 -13.47
CA MET A 254 -3.35 -8.83 -12.85
C MET A 254 -3.18 -7.40 -13.30
N ALA A 255 -4.29 -6.68 -13.52
CA ALA A 255 -4.27 -5.26 -13.86
C ALA A 255 -5.38 -4.51 -13.13
N TYR A 256 -5.05 -3.46 -12.40
CA TYR A 256 -6.02 -2.58 -11.77
C TYR A 256 -6.27 -1.34 -12.63
N LEU A 257 -7.51 -1.16 -13.07
CA LEU A 257 -7.94 0.03 -13.78
C LEU A 257 -8.56 0.99 -12.78
N PRO A 258 -7.94 2.15 -12.48
CA PRO A 258 -8.51 3.14 -11.57
C PRO A 258 -9.75 3.81 -12.17
N SER A 259 -10.58 4.37 -11.28
CA SER A 259 -11.82 5.02 -11.67
C SER A 259 -11.55 6.34 -12.41
N THR A 260 -12.14 6.49 -13.60
CA THR A 260 -12.15 7.72 -14.40
C THR A 260 -13.56 8.30 -14.59
N GLY A 261 -14.58 7.61 -14.08
CA GLY A 261 -15.99 7.99 -14.24
C GLY A 261 -16.89 6.78 -14.02
N THR A 262 -17.93 6.62 -14.85
CA THR A 262 -18.87 5.49 -14.80
C THR A 262 -18.85 4.62 -16.06
N THR A 263 -18.17 5.05 -17.12
CA THR A 263 -18.18 4.37 -18.42
C THR A 263 -17.19 3.20 -18.44
N PRO A 264 -17.44 2.13 -19.23
CA PRO A 264 -16.45 1.08 -19.46
C PRO A 264 -15.09 1.61 -19.91
N ARG A 265 -14.03 0.92 -19.53
CA ARG A 265 -12.64 1.16 -19.99
C ARG A 265 -12.12 -0.10 -20.66
N THR A 266 -11.32 0.06 -21.70
CA THR A 266 -10.67 -1.05 -22.42
C THR A 266 -9.16 -0.98 -22.26
N ILE A 267 -8.54 -2.14 -22.00
CA ILE A 267 -7.09 -2.36 -22.09
C ILE A 267 -6.81 -3.49 -23.07
N THR A 268 -5.60 -3.50 -23.62
CA THR A 268 -5.09 -4.61 -24.43
C THR A 268 -4.02 -5.35 -23.65
N VAL A 269 -4.11 -6.68 -23.61
CA VAL A 269 -3.14 -7.55 -22.93
C VAL A 269 -2.50 -8.49 -23.95
N ASP A 270 -1.17 -8.60 -23.91
CA ASP A 270 -0.43 -9.65 -24.60
C ASP A 270 -0.62 -10.97 -23.84
N MET A 271 -1.55 -11.80 -24.32
CA MET A 271 -1.84 -13.07 -23.66
C MET A 271 -0.66 -14.05 -23.75
N ALA A 272 0.32 -13.83 -24.64
CA ALA A 272 1.52 -14.68 -24.76
C ALA A 272 2.46 -14.55 -23.57
N LYS A 273 2.19 -13.62 -22.64
CA LYS A 273 2.83 -13.55 -21.32
C LYS A 273 2.35 -14.62 -20.33
N LEU A 274 1.28 -15.35 -20.65
CA LEU A 274 0.79 -16.48 -19.87
C LEU A 274 1.36 -17.80 -20.40
N ASP A 275 1.60 -18.78 -19.54
CA ASP A 275 2.22 -20.07 -19.92
C ASP A 275 1.26 -21.07 -20.57
N GLY A 276 -0.05 -20.80 -20.51
CA GLY A 276 -1.10 -21.66 -21.00
C GLY A 276 -2.43 -20.92 -21.11
N THR A 277 -3.49 -21.66 -21.44
CA THR A 277 -4.84 -21.09 -21.49
C THR A 277 -5.25 -20.56 -20.12
N ALA A 278 -5.93 -19.42 -20.07
CA ALA A 278 -6.22 -18.74 -18.82
C ALA A 278 -7.72 -18.49 -18.63
N ASP A 279 -8.19 -18.73 -17.41
CA ASP A 279 -9.46 -18.20 -16.96
C ASP A 279 -9.33 -16.69 -16.76
N ALA A 280 -10.35 -15.96 -17.22
CA ALA A 280 -10.35 -14.51 -17.21
C ALA A 280 -11.58 -13.98 -16.48
N CYS A 281 -11.37 -13.08 -15.54
CA CYS A 281 -12.47 -12.45 -14.81
C CYS A 281 -12.18 -11.00 -14.44
N TRP A 282 -13.26 -10.24 -14.32
CA TRP A 282 -13.26 -8.93 -13.69
C TRP A 282 -13.62 -9.07 -12.23
N TYR A 283 -12.77 -8.58 -11.34
CA TYR A 283 -13.02 -8.49 -9.91
C TYR A 283 -13.53 -7.09 -9.56
N ASN A 284 -14.71 -7.03 -8.91
CA ASN A 284 -15.28 -5.79 -8.42
C ASN A 284 -14.67 -5.44 -7.06
N PRO A 285 -13.89 -4.35 -6.95
CA PRO A 285 -13.16 -4.04 -5.74
C PRO A 285 -14.06 -3.47 -4.62
N THR A 286 -15.35 -3.21 -4.90
CA THR A 286 -16.34 -2.71 -3.93
C THR A 286 -17.14 -3.83 -3.26
N SER A 287 -17.31 -4.97 -3.93
CA SER A 287 -18.13 -6.09 -3.46
C SER A 287 -17.35 -7.40 -3.30
N GLY A 288 -16.17 -7.49 -3.88
CA GLY A 288 -15.37 -8.71 -3.92
C GLY A 288 -15.90 -9.81 -4.84
N LEU A 289 -16.85 -9.49 -5.72
CA LEU A 289 -17.44 -10.44 -6.66
C LEU A 289 -16.64 -10.50 -7.97
N TYR A 290 -16.62 -11.69 -8.57
CA TYR A 290 -16.00 -11.94 -9.87
C TYR A 290 -17.06 -12.03 -10.97
N THR A 291 -16.77 -11.43 -12.13
CA THR A 291 -17.52 -11.57 -13.37
C THR A 291 -16.65 -12.29 -14.38
N SER A 292 -17.05 -13.50 -14.78
CA SER A 292 -16.31 -14.29 -15.77
C SER A 292 -16.35 -13.64 -17.14
N ILE A 293 -15.29 -13.83 -17.94
CA ILE A 293 -15.15 -13.32 -19.30
C ILE A 293 -15.21 -14.50 -20.26
N ASP A 294 -16.19 -14.49 -21.16
CA ASP A 294 -16.36 -15.55 -22.15
C ASP A 294 -15.60 -15.27 -23.46
N PRO A 295 -15.15 -16.33 -24.18
CA PRO A 295 -15.13 -17.74 -23.73
C PRO A 295 -14.11 -17.97 -22.60
N SER A 296 -14.27 -19.03 -21.80
CA SER A 296 -13.26 -19.47 -20.81
C SER A 296 -12.95 -20.97 -20.97
N PRO A 297 -11.67 -21.41 -20.91
CA PRO A 297 -10.49 -20.57 -20.78
C PRO A 297 -10.11 -19.88 -22.11
N LEU A 298 -9.36 -18.80 -22.02
CA LEU A 298 -8.84 -18.03 -23.15
C LEU A 298 -7.54 -18.62 -23.68
N ALA A 299 -7.39 -18.61 -25.01
CA ALA A 299 -6.11 -18.91 -25.64
C ALA A 299 -5.08 -17.82 -25.29
N ASN A 300 -3.81 -18.22 -25.14
CA ASN A 300 -2.72 -17.35 -24.74
C ASN A 300 -1.86 -16.85 -25.89
N SER A 301 -2.27 -16.98 -27.15
CA SER A 301 -1.37 -16.78 -28.29
C SER A 301 -1.52 -15.44 -29.01
N SER A 302 -2.31 -14.49 -28.48
CA SER A 302 -2.56 -13.21 -29.15
C SER A 302 -2.79 -12.06 -28.18
N GLU A 303 -2.56 -10.83 -28.64
CA GLU A 303 -3.12 -9.67 -27.98
C GLU A 303 -4.66 -9.77 -27.92
N ARG A 304 -5.22 -9.32 -26.81
CA ARG A 304 -6.66 -9.32 -26.59
C ARG A 304 -7.11 -8.08 -25.84
N GLU A 305 -8.21 -7.50 -26.32
CA GLU A 305 -8.88 -6.41 -25.63
C GLU A 305 -9.78 -6.95 -24.50
N PHE A 306 -9.73 -6.27 -23.36
CA PHE A 306 -10.57 -6.51 -22.20
C PHE A 306 -11.29 -5.21 -21.83
N THR A 307 -12.61 -5.21 -21.90
CA THR A 307 -13.46 -4.07 -21.54
C THR A 307 -14.11 -4.31 -20.18
N THR A 308 -14.00 -3.36 -19.26
CA THR A 308 -14.61 -3.45 -17.93
C THR A 308 -16.14 -3.46 -18.01
N PRO A 309 -16.85 -4.03 -17.02
CA PRO A 309 -18.31 -4.02 -16.99
C PRO A 309 -18.97 -2.63 -16.88
N GLY A 310 -18.20 -1.55 -16.66
CA GLY A 310 -18.70 -0.19 -16.47
C GLY A 310 -18.76 0.20 -14.99
N ASP A 311 -19.88 0.76 -14.53
CA ASP A 311 -20.08 1.13 -13.12
C ASP A 311 -20.00 -0.11 -12.22
N ASN A 312 -19.19 -0.04 -11.17
CA ASN A 312 -19.01 -1.09 -10.18
C ASN A 312 -20.07 -1.09 -9.07
N GLY A 313 -21.14 -0.29 -9.23
CA GLY A 313 -22.27 -0.22 -8.32
C GLY A 313 -22.16 0.93 -7.30
N THR A 314 -21.14 1.78 -7.42
CA THR A 314 -20.91 2.92 -6.52
C THR A 314 -20.83 4.25 -7.26
N GLY A 315 -21.18 4.29 -8.55
CA GLY A 315 -21.01 5.45 -9.42
C GLY A 315 -19.55 5.65 -9.86
N THR A 316 -18.75 4.58 -9.83
CA THR A 316 -17.34 4.55 -10.25
C THR A 316 -17.04 3.34 -11.10
N ASN A 317 -15.99 3.39 -11.93
CA ASN A 317 -15.68 2.36 -12.94
C ASN A 317 -14.31 1.69 -12.72
N ASP A 318 -13.83 1.60 -11.47
CA ASP A 318 -12.62 0.84 -11.16
C ASP A 318 -12.88 -0.66 -11.02
N TRP A 319 -11.97 -1.44 -11.59
CA TRP A 319 -12.01 -2.91 -11.69
C TRP A 319 -10.60 -3.49 -11.66
N VAL A 320 -10.47 -4.75 -11.24
CA VAL A 320 -9.23 -5.52 -11.43
C VAL A 320 -9.47 -6.63 -12.46
N LEU A 321 -8.66 -6.68 -13.51
CA LEU A 321 -8.57 -7.84 -14.39
C LEU A 321 -7.71 -8.90 -13.71
N VAL A 322 -8.17 -10.14 -13.73
CA VAL A 322 -7.40 -11.32 -13.29
C VAL A 322 -7.40 -12.33 -14.43
N LEU A 323 -6.20 -12.74 -14.84
CA LEU A 323 -5.96 -13.79 -15.81
C LEU A 323 -5.10 -14.86 -15.13
N GLU A 324 -5.65 -16.06 -15.00
CA GLU A 324 -4.99 -17.17 -14.29
C GLU A 324 -4.98 -18.43 -15.13
N THR A 325 -3.82 -19.04 -15.26
CA THR A 325 -3.67 -20.35 -15.90
C THR A 325 -4.09 -21.45 -14.91
N ALA A 326 -4.62 -22.56 -15.41
CA ALA A 326 -4.85 -23.73 -14.57
C ALA A 326 -3.51 -24.19 -13.94
N ARG A 327 -3.43 -24.20 -12.60
CA ARG A 327 -2.22 -24.65 -11.90
C ARG A 327 -1.92 -26.10 -12.26
N THR A 328 -0.72 -26.39 -12.74
CA THR A 328 -0.22 -27.75 -12.95
C THR A 328 -0.02 -28.44 -11.60
N GLY A 329 -1.12 -28.92 -11.00
CA GLY A 329 -1.13 -29.57 -9.68
C GLY A 329 -2.52 -29.77 -9.08
N ASP A 330 -3.53 -28.99 -9.47
CA ASP A 330 -4.90 -29.13 -8.95
C ASP A 330 -5.71 -30.08 -9.84
N SER A 331 -5.33 -31.35 -9.87
CA SER A 331 -6.24 -32.42 -10.27
C SER A 331 -6.99 -32.95 -9.04
N THR A 332 -7.77 -32.11 -8.35
CA THR A 332 -8.78 -32.60 -7.41
C THR A 332 -9.95 -31.62 -7.24
N SER A 333 -11.15 -32.19 -7.44
CA SER A 333 -12.51 -31.71 -7.12
C SER A 333 -13.00 -30.42 -7.79
N GLN A 334 -13.83 -30.64 -8.82
CA GLN A 334 -15.07 -29.88 -9.00
C GLN A 334 -15.78 -29.73 -7.64
N ASP A 335 -15.84 -28.52 -7.11
CA ASP A 335 -17.01 -28.05 -6.38
C ASP A 335 -17.08 -26.53 -6.49
N SER A 336 -18.14 -26.05 -7.15
CA SER A 336 -18.44 -24.65 -7.32
C SER A 336 -18.78 -23.99 -5.97
N PRO A 337 -18.26 -22.80 -5.64
CA PRO A 337 -18.84 -22.01 -4.57
C PRO A 337 -20.04 -21.22 -5.10
N LYS A 338 -21.16 -21.34 -4.37
CA LYS A 338 -22.33 -20.46 -4.44
C LYS A 338 -22.04 -19.06 -3.92
#